data_AF-A0A1G9J6H7-F1
#
_entry.id   AF-A0A1G9J6H7-F1
#
_cell.length_a   1.000
_cell.length_b   1.000
_cell.length_c   1.000
_cell.angle_alpha   90.00
_cell.angle_beta   90.00
_cell.angle_gamma   90.00
#
_symmetry.space_group_name_H-M   'P 1'
#
loop_
_entity.id
_entity.type
_entity.pdbx_description
1 polymer ?
#
loop_
_entity_poly.entity_id
_entity_poly.type
_entity_poly.pdbx_seq_one_letter_code
_entity_poly.pdbx_strand_id
1 'polypeptide(L)'
;MILVSLTEFILYVSFSILIGSLILYIIPENKKTTLKIPKKLLYLATILIPITAFFPVYRTANLLAVDLGFWFTLKNVLLTFEIGRSWLFISIVSIVLIFVLRMKKFAIRLHLKIWALAVTLLMLFGYTYSAHAATITEWQGFVVHTLHFLSITIWIGILFIISWFSRDKDNWIPFLKWFTPVAIICLIIASITGYLTMEIDIESYDDVNSSVLQDYQNSLIVNYGQALLIKHILIISLVLFAFINGFLFRKCQARDSFNPLKWAKLESGYALMIFGVTAFMGQSWPPHQIYNLIKAEGGSPLFNVLYDGDIVNIIQNAEHRDIFNVTMSFSPENYLLFVLGFLFLFLTIYSVMRKKSVFFSILFSFLMSISIYAGIILGIQ
;
A
#
# COMPACT_ATOMS: atom_id res chain seq x y z
N MET A 1 -17.25 4.99 -1.28
CA MET A 1 -16.03 4.16 -1.20
C MET A 1 -14.88 4.75 -2.02
N ILE A 2 -15.01 4.85 -3.35
CA ILE A 2 -13.93 5.31 -4.26
C ILE A 2 -13.27 6.63 -3.84
N LEU A 3 -14.06 7.65 -3.49
CA LEU A 3 -13.51 8.94 -3.07
C LEU A 3 -12.62 8.82 -1.82
N VAL A 4 -13.06 8.03 -0.83
CA VAL A 4 -12.30 7.84 0.41
C VAL A 4 -11.02 7.04 0.14
N SER A 5 -11.09 6.02 -0.72
CA SER A 5 -9.91 5.29 -1.18
C SER A 5 -8.92 6.18 -1.93
N LEU A 6 -9.40 7.11 -2.76
CA LEU A 6 -8.53 8.09 -3.41
C LEU A 6 -7.84 9.00 -2.39
N THR A 7 -8.57 9.46 -1.36
CA THR A 7 -7.96 10.28 -0.30
C THR A 7 -6.92 9.50 0.50
N GLU A 8 -7.18 8.23 0.79
CA GLU A 8 -6.23 7.37 1.49
C GLU A 8 -4.98 7.05 0.64
N PHE A 9 -5.15 6.87 -0.67
CA PHE A 9 -4.01 6.79 -1.59
C PHE A 9 -3.15 8.07 -1.54
N ILE A 10 -3.77 9.26 -1.61
CA ILE A 10 -3.06 10.53 -1.53
C ILE A 10 -2.36 10.69 -0.17
N LEU A 11 -2.97 10.19 0.91
CA LEU A 11 -2.38 10.17 2.25
C LEU A 11 -1.08 9.36 2.28
N TYR A 12 -1.09 8.12 1.74
CA TYR A 12 0.08 7.25 1.67
C TYR A 12 1.21 7.85 0.85
N VAL A 13 0.86 8.46 -0.30
CA VAL A 13 1.82 9.19 -1.15
C VAL A 13 2.39 10.39 -0.41
N SER A 14 1.58 11.14 0.34
CA SER A 14 2.03 12.31 1.09
C SER A 14 3.02 11.94 2.21
N PHE A 15 2.75 10.88 2.96
CA PHE A 15 3.71 10.34 3.95
C PHE A 15 5.01 9.88 3.29
N SER A 16 4.92 9.15 2.18
CA SER A 16 6.09 8.67 1.44
C SER A 16 6.95 9.82 0.89
N ILE A 17 6.32 10.89 0.39
CA ILE A 17 7.01 12.10 -0.05
C ILE A 17 7.76 12.75 1.11
N LEU A 18 7.11 12.95 2.26
CA LEU A 18 7.72 13.61 3.41
C LEU A 18 8.88 12.79 3.96
N ILE A 19 8.64 11.51 4.30
CA ILE A 19 9.65 10.62 4.89
C ILE A 19 10.84 10.45 3.93
N GLY A 20 10.56 10.13 2.66
CA GLY A 20 11.59 9.96 1.64
C GLY A 20 12.44 11.23 1.45
N SER A 21 11.81 12.40 1.35
CA SER A 21 12.51 13.67 1.15
C SER A 21 13.36 14.05 2.37
N LEU A 22 12.80 13.90 3.58
CA LEU A 22 13.47 14.30 4.81
C LEU A 22 14.67 13.40 5.12
N ILE A 23 14.56 12.09 4.89
CA ILE A 23 15.70 11.17 4.96
C ILE A 23 16.77 11.58 3.95
N LEU A 24 16.40 11.81 2.69
CA LEU A 24 17.37 12.21 1.66
C LEU A 24 18.03 13.57 1.94
N TYR A 25 17.38 14.49 2.64
CA TYR A 25 18.03 15.74 3.09
C TYR A 25 19.05 15.56 4.21
N ILE A 26 18.95 14.48 4.98
CA ILE A 26 19.88 14.12 6.06
C ILE A 26 21.10 13.39 5.48
N ILE A 27 20.90 12.58 4.43
CA ILE A 27 21.99 11.85 3.76
C ILE A 27 22.99 12.81 3.10
N PRO A 28 24.32 12.60 3.26
CA PRO A 28 25.36 13.39 2.60
C PRO A 28 25.24 13.43 1.06
N GLU A 29 25.62 14.56 0.44
CA GLU A 29 25.52 14.76 -1.02
C GLU A 29 26.33 13.75 -1.84
N ASN A 30 27.46 13.25 -1.32
CA ASN A 30 28.27 12.23 -2.00
C ASN A 30 27.69 10.80 -1.92
N LYS A 31 26.57 10.61 -1.23
CA LYS A 31 25.88 9.32 -1.07
C LYS A 31 24.53 9.28 -1.80
N LYS A 32 24.18 10.30 -2.57
CA LYS A 32 22.91 10.38 -3.31
C LYS A 32 23.12 11.14 -4.62
N THR A 33 22.17 10.97 -5.54
CA THR A 33 22.12 11.74 -6.79
C THR A 33 21.83 13.21 -6.50
N THR A 34 22.07 14.09 -7.49
CA THR A 34 21.68 15.50 -7.35
C THR A 34 20.15 15.62 -7.37
N LEU A 35 19.58 16.05 -6.25
CA LEU A 35 18.13 16.16 -6.07
C LEU A 35 17.62 17.59 -6.24
N LYS A 36 16.44 17.74 -6.87
CA LYS A 36 15.67 18.99 -6.91
C LYS A 36 14.26 18.76 -6.39
N ILE A 37 14.15 18.63 -5.07
CA ILE A 37 12.85 18.51 -4.40
C ILE A 37 12.31 19.92 -4.15
N PRO A 38 11.18 20.32 -4.78
CA PRO A 38 10.62 21.65 -4.55
C PRO A 38 10.03 21.74 -3.13
N LYS A 39 10.34 22.80 -2.38
CA LYS A 39 9.77 23.01 -1.03
C LYS A 39 8.24 22.99 -1.01
N LYS A 40 7.61 23.46 -2.09
CA LYS A 40 6.15 23.43 -2.27
C LYS A 40 5.58 22.02 -2.15
N LEU A 41 6.32 21.00 -2.59
CA LEU A 41 5.89 19.61 -2.48
C LEU A 41 5.82 19.14 -1.02
N LEU A 42 6.77 19.55 -0.18
CA LEU A 42 6.72 19.23 1.26
C LEU A 42 5.54 19.92 1.93
N TYR A 43 5.33 21.21 1.67
CA TYR A 43 4.17 21.93 2.21
C TYR A 43 2.86 21.30 1.75
N LEU A 44 2.76 20.95 0.46
CA LEU A 44 1.58 20.31 -0.10
C LEU A 44 1.32 18.95 0.57
N ALA A 45 2.34 18.09 0.70
CA ALA A 45 2.21 16.80 1.37
C ALA A 45 1.81 16.96 2.85
N THR A 46 2.41 17.92 3.57
CA THR A 46 2.03 18.21 4.97
C THR A 46 0.59 18.69 5.10
N ILE A 47 0.11 19.53 4.17
CA ILE A 47 -1.28 20.04 4.18
C ILE A 47 -2.27 18.95 3.77
N LEU A 48 -1.91 18.12 2.80
CA LEU A 48 -2.80 17.06 2.30
C LEU A 48 -3.07 16.02 3.37
N ILE A 49 -2.08 15.64 4.19
CA ILE A 49 -2.25 14.61 5.24
C ILE A 49 -3.51 14.82 6.09
N PRO A 50 -3.68 15.93 6.83
CA PRO A 50 -4.88 16.15 7.65
C PRO A 50 -6.14 16.31 6.80
N ILE A 51 -6.06 16.87 5.59
CA ILE A 51 -7.23 17.00 4.70
C ILE A 51 -7.74 15.62 4.29
N THR A 52 -6.85 14.73 3.85
CA THR A 52 -7.21 13.39 3.39
C THR A 52 -7.59 12.47 4.54
N ALA A 53 -6.93 12.59 5.69
CA ALA A 53 -7.27 11.83 6.89
C ALA A 53 -8.63 12.21 7.49
N PHE A 54 -9.21 13.37 7.11
CA PHE A 54 -10.55 13.76 7.54
C PHE A 54 -11.67 12.94 6.86
N PHE A 55 -11.44 12.39 5.66
CA PHE A 55 -12.51 11.73 4.90
C PHE A 55 -13.08 10.49 5.59
N PRO A 56 -12.26 9.60 6.19
CA PRO A 56 -12.75 8.53 7.05
C PRO A 56 -13.60 9.05 8.23
N VAL A 57 -13.16 10.12 8.90
CA VAL A 57 -13.92 10.76 10.00
C VAL A 57 -15.29 11.26 9.51
N TYR A 58 -15.30 11.94 8.37
CA TYR A 58 -16.53 12.42 7.72
C TYR A 58 -17.46 11.26 7.36
N ARG A 59 -16.94 10.17 6.79
CA ARG A 59 -17.71 8.97 6.45
C ARG A 59 -18.37 8.37 7.69
N THR A 60 -17.62 8.21 8.78
CA THR A 60 -18.14 7.70 10.05
C THR A 60 -19.24 8.60 10.62
N ALA A 61 -19.01 9.91 10.62
CA ALA A 61 -20.03 10.87 11.07
C ALA A 61 -21.30 10.81 10.22
N ASN A 62 -21.17 10.70 8.89
CA ASN A 62 -22.32 10.61 7.99
C ASN A 62 -23.12 9.31 8.18
N LEU A 63 -22.45 8.17 8.43
CA LEU A 63 -23.10 6.90 8.70
C LEU A 63 -23.89 6.91 10.02
N LEU A 64 -23.39 7.62 11.03
CA LEU A 64 -24.02 7.70 12.36
C LEU A 64 -25.00 8.88 12.53
N ALA A 65 -25.17 9.71 11.50
CA ALA A 65 -25.95 10.95 11.62
C ALA A 65 -27.48 10.76 11.59
N VAL A 66 -27.97 9.52 11.44
CA VAL A 66 -29.35 9.18 11.06
C VAL A 66 -30.42 9.88 11.91
N ASP A 67 -30.20 10.05 13.22
CA ASP A 67 -31.23 10.60 14.13
C ASP A 67 -30.85 11.90 14.87
N LEU A 68 -29.56 12.23 15.00
CA LEU A 68 -29.07 13.31 15.89
C LEU A 68 -28.61 14.58 15.15
N GLY A 69 -28.63 14.55 13.81
CA GLY A 69 -28.15 15.63 12.96
C GLY A 69 -26.63 15.62 12.75
N PHE A 70 -26.21 15.88 11.51
CA PHE A 70 -24.82 15.71 11.07
C PHE A 70 -23.80 16.46 11.92
N TRP A 71 -24.06 17.72 12.29
CA TRP A 71 -23.09 18.54 13.03
C TRP A 71 -22.87 18.06 14.46
N PHE A 72 -23.93 17.59 15.13
CA PHE A 72 -23.82 17.01 16.45
C PHE A 72 -23.01 15.71 16.39
N THR A 73 -23.34 14.83 15.45
CA THR A 73 -22.62 13.57 15.25
C THR A 73 -21.16 13.80 14.85
N LEU A 74 -20.85 14.73 13.95
CA LEU A 74 -19.48 15.05 13.57
C LEU A 74 -18.66 15.55 14.76
N LYS A 75 -19.23 16.45 15.57
CA LYS A 75 -18.58 16.94 16.80
C LYS A 75 -18.33 15.79 17.77
N ASN A 76 -19.28 14.88 17.92
CA ASN A 76 -19.13 13.71 18.77
C ASN A 76 -17.99 12.81 18.25
N VAL A 77 -18.04 12.40 16.98
CA VAL A 77 -16.99 11.59 16.34
C VAL A 77 -15.61 12.23 16.49
N LEU A 78 -15.49 13.54 16.28
CA LEU A 78 -14.22 14.26 16.42
C LEU A 78 -13.63 14.21 17.83
N LEU A 79 -14.46 14.26 18.88
CA LEU A 79 -14.02 14.42 20.26
C LEU A 79 -13.99 13.11 21.05
N THR A 80 -14.80 12.12 20.67
CA THR A 80 -14.97 10.88 21.44
C THR A 80 -14.43 9.65 20.73
N PHE A 81 -14.45 9.58 19.40
CA PHE A 81 -13.96 8.43 18.64
C PHE A 81 -12.44 8.53 18.44
N GLU A 82 -11.75 7.40 18.45
CA GLU A 82 -10.29 7.31 18.25
C GLU A 82 -9.85 7.91 16.92
N ILE A 83 -10.62 7.68 15.85
CA ILE A 83 -10.36 8.24 14.52
C ILE A 83 -10.44 9.77 14.50
N GLY A 84 -11.36 10.36 15.25
CA GLY A 84 -11.53 11.80 15.38
C GLY A 84 -10.40 12.45 16.19
N ARG A 85 -10.06 11.84 17.35
CA ARG A 85 -8.94 12.29 18.19
C ARG A 85 -7.60 12.20 17.46
N SER A 86 -7.40 11.13 16.70
CA SER A 86 -6.21 10.93 15.87
C SER A 86 -6.12 11.97 14.77
N TRP A 87 -7.23 12.29 14.09
CA TRP A 87 -7.27 13.36 13.11
C TRP A 87 -6.96 14.75 13.72
N LEU A 88 -7.49 15.07 14.90
CA LEU A 88 -7.17 16.31 15.62
C LEU A 88 -5.68 16.39 15.94
N PHE A 89 -5.11 15.31 16.46
CA PHE A 89 -3.68 15.22 16.74
C PHE A 89 -2.83 15.43 15.48
N ILE A 90 -3.12 14.70 14.40
CA ILE A 90 -2.43 14.84 13.10
C ILE A 90 -2.52 16.29 12.59
N SER A 91 -3.70 16.91 12.70
CA SER A 91 -3.92 18.30 12.28
C SER A 91 -3.03 19.27 13.05
N ILE A 92 -2.97 19.16 14.38
CA ILE A 92 -2.11 20.00 15.23
C ILE A 92 -0.62 19.77 14.89
N VAL A 93 -0.20 18.51 14.78
CA VAL A 93 1.21 18.17 14.48
C VAL A 93 1.60 18.62 13.07
N SER A 94 0.69 18.59 12.10
CA SER A 94 0.93 19.10 10.75
C SER A 94 1.23 20.61 10.73
N ILE A 95 0.55 21.39 11.57
CA ILE A 95 0.80 22.83 11.73
C ILE A 95 2.21 23.05 12.27
N VAL A 96 2.62 22.28 13.28
CA VAL A 96 4.00 22.31 13.81
C VAL A 96 5.01 21.99 12.71
N LEU A 97 4.76 20.97 11.89
CA LEU A 97 5.64 20.63 10.77
C LEU A 97 5.77 21.77 9.76
N ILE A 98 4.67 22.44 9.40
CA ILE A 98 4.71 23.62 8.52
C ILE A 98 5.62 24.71 9.09
N PHE A 99 5.55 24.98 10.40
CA PHE A 99 6.43 25.96 11.04
C PHE A 99 7.91 25.55 10.94
N VAL A 100 8.24 24.28 11.21
CA VAL A 100 9.61 23.76 11.06
C VAL A 100 10.11 23.90 9.62
N LEU A 101 9.29 23.50 8.64
CA LEU A 101 9.63 23.58 7.21
C LEU A 101 9.78 25.02 6.70
N ARG A 102 9.15 26.02 7.35
CA ARG A 102 9.26 27.44 6.97
C ARG A 102 10.48 28.15 7.56
N MET A 103 11.20 27.53 8.49
CA MET A 103 12.37 28.16 9.11
C MET A 103 13.44 28.50 8.05
N LYS A 104 13.92 29.76 8.03
CA LYS A 104 14.85 30.30 7.01
C LYS A 104 16.08 29.41 6.77
N LYS A 105 16.60 28.78 7.82
CA LYS A 105 17.83 27.96 7.78
C LYS A 105 17.57 26.46 7.58
N PHE A 106 16.35 26.03 7.25
CA PHE A 106 15.98 24.62 7.05
C PHE A 106 16.89 23.89 6.05
N ALA A 107 17.24 24.55 4.93
CA ALA A 107 18.07 23.95 3.89
C ALA A 107 19.49 23.57 4.39
N ILE A 108 20.00 24.32 5.37
CA ILE A 108 21.40 24.24 5.83
C ILE A 108 21.50 23.44 7.13
N ARG A 109 20.58 23.64 8.07
CA ARG A 109 20.70 23.10 9.43
C ARG A 109 20.19 21.66 9.54
N LEU A 110 21.10 20.73 9.86
CA LEU A 110 20.78 19.31 10.03
C LEU A 110 19.71 19.06 11.11
N HIS A 111 19.81 19.71 12.27
CA HIS A 111 18.83 19.52 13.35
C HIS A 111 17.39 19.84 12.91
N LEU A 112 17.18 20.84 12.04
CA LEU A 112 15.83 21.17 11.55
C LEU A 112 15.25 20.07 10.65
N LYS A 113 16.10 19.38 9.88
CA LYS A 113 15.70 18.24 9.06
C LYS A 113 15.33 17.04 9.93
N ILE A 114 16.10 16.79 10.99
CA ILE A 114 15.82 15.75 11.99
C ILE A 114 14.50 16.05 12.71
N TRP A 115 14.29 17.29 13.17
CA TRP A 115 13.03 17.70 13.79
C TRP A 115 11.84 17.53 12.85
N ALA A 116 11.96 17.94 11.58
CA ALA A 116 10.90 17.74 10.61
C ALA A 116 10.59 16.24 10.39
N LEU A 117 11.62 15.38 10.37
CA LEU A 117 11.42 13.93 10.28
C LEU A 117 10.72 13.40 11.53
N ALA A 118 11.17 13.78 12.73
CA ALA A 118 10.56 13.37 13.99
C ALA A 118 9.09 13.79 14.08
N VAL A 119 8.75 15.03 13.70
CA VAL A 119 7.37 15.52 13.67
C VAL A 119 6.54 14.78 12.61
N THR A 120 7.15 14.40 11.47
CA THR A 120 6.48 13.55 10.47
C THR A 120 6.17 12.15 11.02
N LEU A 121 7.10 11.56 11.77
CA LEU A 121 6.89 10.27 12.44
C LEU A 121 5.81 10.35 13.52
N LEU A 122 5.70 11.47 14.24
CA LEU A 122 4.57 11.69 15.16
C LEU A 122 3.24 11.68 14.41
N MET A 123 3.12 12.35 13.26
CA MET A 123 1.89 12.27 12.45
C MET A 123 1.62 10.83 11.99
N LEU A 124 2.66 10.06 11.64
CA LEU A 124 2.52 8.66 11.25
C LEU A 124 1.94 7.84 12.40
N PHE A 125 2.46 7.99 13.63
CA PHE A 125 1.91 7.31 14.81
C PHE A 125 0.47 7.72 15.08
N GLY A 126 0.14 9.01 14.91
CA GLY A 126 -1.24 9.47 15.00
C GLY A 126 -2.17 8.76 14.01
N TYR A 127 -1.72 8.59 12.77
CA TYR A 127 -2.50 7.90 11.74
C TYR A 127 -2.69 6.41 12.06
N THR A 128 -1.61 5.71 12.39
CA THR A 128 -1.63 4.26 12.63
C THR A 128 -2.30 3.88 13.95
N TYR A 129 -2.39 4.81 14.91
CA TYR A 129 -3.14 4.61 16.16
C TYR A 129 -4.64 4.42 15.92
N SER A 130 -5.22 5.12 14.93
CA SER A 130 -6.63 4.94 14.54
C SER A 130 -6.85 3.90 13.43
N ALA A 131 -5.84 3.10 13.09
CA ALA A 131 -5.96 2.13 12.02
C ALA A 131 -6.81 0.92 12.45
N HIS A 132 -7.42 0.26 11.46
CA HIS A 132 -8.35 -0.85 11.69
C HIS A 132 -7.77 -1.97 12.59
N ALA A 133 -6.56 -2.45 12.28
CA ALA A 133 -5.89 -3.45 13.12
C ALA A 133 -5.71 -2.99 14.59
N ALA A 134 -5.43 -1.70 14.83
CA ALA A 134 -5.30 -1.14 16.18
C ALA A 134 -6.64 -1.09 16.91
N THR A 135 -7.76 -0.94 16.20
CA THR A 135 -9.09 -1.00 16.80
C THR A 135 -9.52 -2.42 17.17
N ILE A 136 -8.96 -3.45 16.52
CA ILE A 136 -9.28 -4.86 16.77
C ILE A 136 -8.40 -5.45 17.89
N THR A 137 -7.08 -5.32 17.77
CA THR A 137 -6.11 -5.96 18.68
C THR A 137 -5.31 -4.97 19.52
N GLU A 138 -5.83 -3.74 19.65
CA GLU A 138 -5.26 -2.66 20.45
C GLU A 138 -3.78 -2.40 20.12
N TRP A 139 -2.89 -2.60 21.11
CA TRP A 139 -1.47 -2.32 21.01
C TRP A 139 -0.75 -3.18 19.96
N GLN A 140 -1.15 -4.44 19.81
CA GLN A 140 -0.50 -5.35 18.84
C GLN A 140 -0.76 -4.87 17.41
N GLY A 141 -2.03 -4.61 17.08
CA GLY A 141 -2.42 -4.05 15.79
C GLY A 141 -1.76 -2.69 15.52
N PHE A 142 -1.68 -1.82 16.52
CA PHE A 142 -0.97 -0.55 16.41
C PHE A 142 0.50 -0.73 16.03
N VAL A 143 1.24 -1.58 16.74
CA VAL A 143 2.67 -1.81 16.50
C VAL A 143 2.90 -2.43 15.13
N VAL A 144 2.13 -3.47 14.78
CA VAL A 144 2.26 -4.17 13.49
C VAL A 144 1.96 -3.21 12.34
N HIS A 145 0.86 -2.46 12.40
CA HIS A 145 0.51 -1.50 11.35
C HIS A 145 1.55 -0.38 11.26
N THR A 146 2.02 0.14 12.39
CA THR A 146 3.05 1.18 12.43
C THR A 146 4.34 0.72 11.77
N LEU A 147 4.84 -0.47 12.12
CA LEU A 147 6.05 -1.04 11.52
C LEU A 147 5.87 -1.31 10.03
N HIS A 148 4.71 -1.82 9.61
CA HIS A 148 4.39 -2.03 8.20
C HIS A 148 4.45 -0.71 7.43
N PHE A 149 3.64 0.27 7.85
CA PHE A 149 3.50 1.54 7.16
C PHE A 149 4.79 2.37 7.19
N LEU A 150 5.55 2.35 8.29
CA LEU A 150 6.85 3.00 8.39
C LEU A 150 7.87 2.37 7.41
N SER A 151 7.95 1.04 7.38
CA SER A 151 8.89 0.33 6.48
C SER A 151 8.60 0.63 5.02
N ILE A 152 7.33 0.60 4.63
CA ILE A 152 6.88 0.90 3.28
C ILE A 152 7.12 2.37 2.91
N THR A 153 6.78 3.33 3.78
CA THR A 153 6.97 4.76 3.50
C THR A 153 8.45 5.16 3.47
N ILE A 154 9.33 4.48 4.21
CA ILE A 154 10.79 4.64 4.09
C ILE A 154 11.28 4.10 2.75
N TRP A 155 11.01 2.82 2.46
CA TRP A 155 11.51 2.17 1.25
C TRP A 155 10.99 2.84 -0.02
N ILE A 156 9.66 2.92 -0.16
CA ILE A 156 9.01 3.47 -1.33
C ILE A 156 9.16 4.99 -1.38
N GLY A 157 9.14 5.68 -0.25
CA GLY A 157 9.34 7.13 -0.21
C GLY A 157 10.71 7.55 -0.73
N ILE A 158 11.79 6.91 -0.28
CA ILE A 158 13.15 7.19 -0.77
C ILE A 158 13.23 6.86 -2.27
N LEU A 159 12.72 5.69 -2.69
CA LEU A 159 12.71 5.27 -4.10
C LEU A 159 11.93 6.26 -4.97
N PHE A 160 10.76 6.71 -4.53
CA PHE A 160 9.92 7.65 -5.26
C PHE A 160 10.65 9.00 -5.41
N ILE A 161 11.20 9.54 -4.32
CA ILE A 161 11.89 10.82 -4.39
C ILE A 161 13.15 10.75 -5.27
N ILE A 162 13.97 9.71 -5.12
CA ILE A 162 15.19 9.57 -5.93
C ILE A 162 14.85 9.36 -7.41
N SER A 163 13.83 8.57 -7.74
CA SER A 163 13.52 8.24 -9.14
C SER A 163 12.89 9.40 -9.90
N TRP A 164 12.06 10.22 -9.24
CA TRP A 164 11.32 11.31 -9.89
C TRP A 164 12.01 12.69 -9.81
N PHE A 165 12.84 12.94 -8.79
CA PHE A 165 13.42 14.27 -8.53
C PHE A 165 14.95 14.34 -8.70
N SER A 166 15.61 13.26 -9.13
CA SER A 166 17.03 13.30 -9.54
C SER A 166 17.21 14.04 -10.86
N ARG A 167 18.24 14.90 -10.94
CA ARG A 167 18.63 15.60 -12.18
C ARG A 167 19.56 14.77 -13.06
N ASP A 168 20.37 13.95 -12.44
CA ASP A 168 21.42 13.17 -13.06
C ASP A 168 21.46 11.76 -12.44
N LYS A 169 22.37 10.93 -12.95
CA LYS A 169 22.66 9.58 -12.46
C LYS A 169 23.97 9.54 -11.66
N ASP A 170 24.50 10.70 -11.27
CA ASP A 170 25.76 10.78 -10.55
C ASP A 170 25.57 10.21 -9.14
N ASN A 171 26.62 9.63 -8.56
CA ASN A 171 26.56 8.98 -7.25
C ASN A 171 25.49 7.88 -7.10
N TRP A 172 24.96 7.32 -8.20
CA TRP A 172 23.98 6.23 -8.13
C TRP A 172 24.52 4.98 -7.41
N ILE A 173 25.79 4.62 -7.64
CA ILE A 173 26.42 3.49 -6.92
C ILE A 173 26.56 3.80 -5.42
N PRO A 174 27.12 4.96 -5.00
CA PRO A 174 27.06 5.39 -3.60
C PRO A 174 25.66 5.32 -2.98
N PHE A 175 24.62 5.74 -3.72
CA PHE A 175 23.23 5.64 -3.29
C PHE A 175 22.81 4.19 -3.04
N LEU A 176 22.97 3.30 -4.03
CA LEU A 176 22.61 1.90 -3.89
C LEU A 176 23.35 1.19 -2.74
N LYS A 177 24.60 1.57 -2.45
CA LYS A 177 25.39 0.94 -1.38
C LYS A 177 24.73 1.02 -0.01
N TRP A 178 24.01 2.11 0.31
CA TRP A 178 23.30 2.23 1.58
C TRP A 178 21.80 2.01 1.43
N PHE A 179 21.20 2.38 0.29
CA PHE A 179 19.77 2.25 0.09
C PHE A 179 19.35 0.78 -0.09
N THR A 180 20.12 -0.04 -0.80
CA THR A 180 19.75 -1.46 -1.01
C THR A 180 19.64 -2.24 0.31
N PRO A 181 20.58 -2.16 1.27
CA PRO A 181 20.40 -2.75 2.59
C PRO A 181 19.16 -2.22 3.32
N VAL A 182 18.91 -0.91 3.29
CA VAL A 182 17.71 -0.30 3.91
C VAL A 182 16.43 -0.86 3.28
N ALA A 183 16.36 -0.93 1.95
CA ALA A 183 15.23 -1.46 1.21
C ALA A 183 14.98 -2.94 1.55
N ILE A 184 16.02 -3.76 1.68
CA ILE A 184 15.89 -5.18 2.08
C ILE A 184 15.34 -5.30 3.50
N ILE A 185 15.87 -4.52 4.46
CA ILE A 185 15.37 -4.51 5.84
C ILE A 185 13.89 -4.09 5.86
N CYS A 186 13.54 -3.03 5.13
CA CYS A 186 12.16 -2.56 5.04
C CYS A 186 11.25 -3.62 4.39
N LEU A 187 11.70 -4.29 3.33
CA LEU A 187 10.94 -5.36 2.67
C LEU A 187 10.70 -6.54 3.64
N ILE A 188 11.70 -6.95 4.40
CA ILE A 188 11.57 -8.03 5.39
C ILE A 188 10.54 -7.63 6.47
N ILE A 189 10.70 -6.45 7.07
CA ILE A 189 9.78 -5.95 8.09
C ILE A 189 8.36 -5.83 7.52
N ALA A 190 8.21 -5.24 6.34
CA ALA A 190 6.92 -5.06 5.68
C ALA A 190 6.26 -6.40 5.31
N SER A 191 7.04 -7.42 4.95
CA SER A 191 6.50 -8.75 4.64
C SER A 191 5.97 -9.43 5.90
N ILE A 192 6.76 -9.43 6.99
CA ILE A 192 6.35 -10.03 8.28
C ILE A 192 5.13 -9.30 8.83
N THR A 193 5.22 -7.98 8.95
CA THR A 193 4.11 -7.17 9.49
C THR A 193 2.90 -7.15 8.57
N GLY A 194 3.09 -7.25 7.26
CA GLY A 194 2.01 -7.36 6.28
C GLY A 194 1.23 -8.66 6.41
N TYR A 195 1.93 -9.78 6.65
CA TYR A 195 1.29 -11.06 6.99
C TYR A 195 0.49 -10.95 8.29
N LEU A 196 1.08 -10.38 9.35
CA LEU A 196 0.39 -10.21 10.64
C LEU A 196 -0.82 -9.28 10.55
N THR A 197 -0.75 -8.18 9.79
CA THR A 197 -1.93 -7.32 9.55
C THR A 197 -2.98 -8.05 8.74
N MET A 198 -2.58 -8.83 7.72
CA MET A 198 -3.51 -9.63 6.94
C MET A 198 -4.24 -10.65 7.83
N GLU A 199 -3.51 -11.36 8.68
CA GLU A 199 -4.08 -12.31 9.65
C GLU A 199 -5.13 -11.66 10.52
N ILE A 200 -4.82 -10.49 11.12
CA ILE A 200 -5.79 -9.72 11.92
C ILE A 200 -7.03 -9.35 11.10
N ASP A 201 -6.85 -8.86 9.86
CA ASP A 201 -7.94 -8.32 9.05
C ASP A 201 -8.85 -9.40 8.43
N ILE A 202 -8.35 -10.63 8.23
CA ILE A 202 -9.12 -11.72 7.61
C ILE A 202 -9.66 -12.74 8.61
N GLU A 203 -9.21 -12.70 9.87
CA GLU A 203 -9.64 -13.62 10.92
C GLU A 203 -11.17 -13.71 10.98
N SER A 204 -11.69 -14.93 10.80
CA SER A 204 -13.12 -15.19 10.76
C SER A 204 -13.74 -15.18 12.16
N TYR A 205 -14.84 -14.44 12.30
CA TYR A 205 -15.72 -14.51 13.47
C TYR A 205 -16.86 -15.52 13.26
N ASP A 206 -17.07 -15.97 12.02
CA ASP A 206 -18.08 -16.98 11.67
C ASP A 206 -17.57 -18.41 11.98
N ASP A 207 -16.25 -18.65 11.89
CA ASP A 207 -15.59 -19.91 12.28
C ASP A 207 -14.26 -19.62 12.98
N VAL A 208 -14.24 -19.71 14.32
CA VAL A 208 -13.07 -19.41 15.16
C VAL A 208 -11.95 -20.45 15.01
N ASN A 209 -12.24 -21.61 14.39
CA ASN A 209 -11.24 -22.65 14.18
C ASN A 209 -10.70 -22.66 12.74
N SER A 210 -11.09 -21.69 11.91
CA SER A 210 -10.59 -21.59 10.55
C SER A 210 -9.09 -21.32 10.55
N SER A 211 -8.40 -21.87 9.56
CA SER A 211 -6.99 -21.53 9.34
C SER A 211 -6.90 -20.21 8.56
N VAL A 212 -5.79 -19.49 8.72
CA VAL A 212 -5.48 -18.28 7.93
C VAL A 212 -5.61 -18.53 6.42
N LEU A 213 -5.26 -19.74 5.96
CA LEU A 213 -5.41 -20.13 4.56
C LEU A 213 -6.89 -20.23 4.15
N GLN A 214 -7.74 -20.81 5.00
CA GLN A 214 -9.16 -20.93 4.74
C GLN A 214 -9.85 -19.57 4.74
N ASP A 215 -9.51 -18.70 5.70
CA ASP A 215 -10.02 -17.33 5.76
C ASP A 215 -9.59 -16.52 4.53
N TYR A 216 -8.33 -16.70 4.11
CA TYR A 216 -7.85 -16.10 2.87
C TYR A 216 -8.68 -16.56 1.67
N GLN A 217 -8.92 -17.87 1.52
CA GLN A 217 -9.74 -18.43 0.44
C GLN A 217 -11.18 -17.91 0.48
N ASN A 218 -11.81 -17.91 1.65
CA ASN A 218 -13.17 -17.42 1.85
C ASN A 218 -13.27 -15.93 1.49
N SER A 219 -12.25 -15.13 1.83
CA SER A 219 -12.22 -13.70 1.54
C SER A 219 -12.22 -13.37 0.05
N LEU A 220 -11.80 -14.30 -0.82
CA LEU A 220 -11.71 -14.07 -2.27
C LEU A 220 -13.07 -13.79 -2.90
N ILE A 221 -14.18 -14.13 -2.28
CA ILE A 221 -15.50 -13.81 -2.85
C ILE A 221 -15.80 -12.31 -2.76
N VAL A 222 -15.21 -11.60 -1.80
CA VAL A 222 -15.55 -10.19 -1.47
C VAL A 222 -14.46 -9.20 -1.88
N ASN A 223 -14.80 -7.91 -1.92
CA ASN A 223 -13.92 -6.85 -2.42
C ASN A 223 -12.56 -6.77 -1.70
N TYR A 224 -12.53 -6.99 -0.38
CA TYR A 224 -11.31 -6.96 0.40
C TYR A 224 -10.34 -8.07 -0.06
N GLY A 225 -10.78 -9.32 -0.12
CA GLY A 225 -9.91 -10.44 -0.52
C GLY A 225 -9.46 -10.36 -1.97
N GLN A 226 -10.31 -9.84 -2.87
CA GLN A 226 -9.94 -9.55 -4.25
C GLN A 226 -8.81 -8.52 -4.35
N ALA A 227 -8.92 -7.41 -3.61
CA ALA A 227 -7.87 -6.40 -3.53
C ALA A 227 -6.58 -6.96 -2.89
N LEU A 228 -6.71 -7.78 -1.85
CA LEU A 228 -5.60 -8.45 -1.19
C LEU A 228 -4.85 -9.38 -2.15
N LEU A 229 -5.55 -10.18 -2.96
CA LEU A 229 -4.95 -11.04 -3.97
C LEU A 229 -4.20 -10.21 -5.03
N ILE A 230 -4.83 -9.16 -5.56
CA ILE A 230 -4.19 -8.25 -6.53
C ILE A 230 -2.92 -7.63 -5.92
N LYS A 231 -2.97 -7.22 -4.65
CA LYS A 231 -1.81 -6.69 -3.93
C LYS A 231 -0.66 -7.70 -3.89
N HIS A 232 -0.92 -8.96 -3.52
CA HIS A 232 0.10 -10.02 -3.51
C HIS A 232 0.73 -10.25 -4.89
N ILE A 233 -0.08 -10.30 -5.94
CA ILE A 233 0.40 -10.48 -7.32
C ILE A 233 1.25 -9.28 -7.78
N LEU A 234 0.84 -8.05 -7.48
CA LEU A 234 1.61 -6.85 -7.80
C LEU A 234 2.94 -6.78 -7.02
N ILE A 235 2.97 -7.30 -5.79
CA ILE A 235 4.22 -7.38 -4.99
C ILE A 235 5.26 -8.24 -5.70
N ILE A 236 4.88 -9.32 -6.39
CA ILE A 236 5.82 -10.13 -7.20
C ILE A 236 6.55 -9.25 -8.21
N SER A 237 5.82 -8.38 -8.92
CA SER A 237 6.38 -7.46 -9.89
C SER A 237 7.26 -6.38 -9.23
N LEU A 238 6.82 -5.83 -8.10
CA LEU A 238 7.59 -4.84 -7.34
C LEU A 238 8.93 -5.43 -6.88
N VAL A 239 8.92 -6.60 -6.25
CA VAL A 239 10.13 -7.28 -5.75
C VAL A 239 11.06 -7.64 -6.90
N LEU A 240 10.52 -8.09 -8.03
CA LEU A 240 11.30 -8.34 -9.24
C LEU A 240 12.06 -7.09 -9.70
N PHE A 241 11.37 -5.95 -9.85
CA PHE A 241 12.01 -4.71 -10.28
C PHE A 241 12.99 -4.16 -9.23
N ALA A 242 12.67 -4.29 -7.94
CA ALA A 242 13.58 -3.93 -6.86
C ALA A 242 14.87 -4.77 -6.89
N PHE A 243 14.77 -6.08 -7.13
CA PHE A 243 15.94 -6.95 -7.27
C PHE A 243 16.80 -6.56 -8.49
N ILE A 244 16.16 -6.32 -9.63
CA ILE A 244 16.82 -5.89 -10.86
C ILE A 244 17.56 -4.56 -10.63
N ASN A 245 16.89 -3.57 -10.04
CA ASN A 245 17.45 -2.24 -9.82
C ASN A 245 18.57 -2.25 -8.77
N GLY A 246 18.39 -2.97 -7.67
CA GLY A 246 19.35 -3.05 -6.57
C GLY A 246 20.61 -3.86 -6.90
N PHE A 247 20.47 -4.97 -7.64
CA PHE A 247 21.56 -5.92 -7.85
C PHE A 247 22.05 -6.00 -9.29
N LEU A 248 21.15 -6.19 -10.25
CA LEU A 248 21.53 -6.46 -11.64
C LEU A 248 22.08 -5.19 -12.32
N PHE A 249 21.38 -4.07 -12.17
CA PHE A 249 21.77 -2.81 -12.79
C PHE A 249 22.92 -2.11 -12.10
N ARG A 250 23.22 -2.45 -10.84
CA ARG A 250 24.44 -2.03 -10.16
C ARG A 250 25.71 -2.42 -10.92
N LYS A 251 25.71 -3.58 -11.60
CA LYS A 251 26.85 -4.08 -12.41
C LYS A 251 26.91 -3.49 -13.82
N CYS A 252 25.82 -2.86 -14.29
CA CYS A 252 25.66 -2.43 -15.67
C CYS A 252 26.01 -0.95 -15.92
N GLN A 253 26.28 -0.16 -14.88
CA GLN A 253 26.36 1.30 -14.98
C GLN A 253 27.65 1.83 -15.60
N ALA A 254 28.70 1.01 -15.77
CA ALA A 254 29.95 1.39 -16.44
C ALA A 254 29.78 1.72 -17.95
N ARG A 255 28.55 1.67 -18.48
CA ARG A 255 28.23 2.04 -19.87
C ARG A 255 27.48 3.37 -19.87
N ASP A 256 28.02 4.37 -20.57
CA ASP A 256 27.50 5.74 -20.59
C ASP A 256 26.03 5.85 -21.05
N SER A 257 25.56 4.91 -21.87
CA SER A 257 24.20 4.92 -22.43
C SER A 257 23.10 4.41 -21.48
N PHE A 258 23.45 3.76 -20.36
CA PHE A 258 22.45 3.22 -19.44
C PHE A 258 21.93 4.28 -18.46
N ASN A 259 20.59 4.37 -18.31
CA ASN A 259 19.94 5.26 -17.34
C ASN A 259 19.13 4.43 -16.32
N PRO A 260 19.61 4.30 -15.07
CA PRO A 260 18.93 3.53 -14.03
C PRO A 260 17.63 4.19 -13.54
N LEU A 261 17.48 5.51 -13.67
CA LEU A 261 16.31 6.24 -13.17
C LEU A 261 15.02 5.82 -13.87
N LYS A 262 15.08 5.45 -15.16
CA LYS A 262 13.90 4.96 -15.89
C LYS A 262 13.32 3.70 -15.24
N TRP A 263 14.17 2.83 -14.73
CA TRP A 263 13.77 1.58 -14.08
C TRP A 263 13.39 1.78 -12.61
N ALA A 264 14.01 2.72 -11.92
CA ALA A 264 13.58 3.13 -10.58
C ALA A 264 12.18 3.81 -10.61
N LYS A 265 11.87 4.57 -11.68
CA LYS A 265 10.52 5.11 -11.92
C LYS A 265 9.49 4.00 -12.15
N LEU A 266 9.88 2.95 -12.87
CA LEU A 266 9.03 1.77 -13.07
C LEU A 266 8.73 1.07 -11.74
N GLU A 267 9.75 0.79 -10.94
CA GLU A 267 9.62 0.18 -9.60
C GLU A 267 8.71 1.01 -8.70
N SER A 268 8.92 2.33 -8.62
CA SER A 268 8.03 3.22 -7.86
C SER A 268 6.61 3.29 -8.42
N GLY A 269 6.42 3.14 -9.73
CA GLY A 269 5.11 3.02 -10.36
C GLY A 269 4.31 1.81 -9.85
N TYR A 270 4.95 0.63 -9.76
CA TYR A 270 4.32 -0.55 -9.15
C TYR A 270 4.01 -0.34 -7.67
N ALA A 271 4.92 0.30 -6.93
CA ALA A 271 4.67 0.62 -5.54
C ALA A 271 3.45 1.56 -5.36
N LEU A 272 3.26 2.53 -6.25
CA LEU A 272 2.07 3.38 -6.25
C LEU A 272 0.80 2.61 -6.62
N MET A 273 0.85 1.65 -7.55
CA MET A 273 -0.30 0.77 -7.81
C MET A 273 -0.68 -0.03 -6.55
N ILE A 274 0.32 -0.56 -5.82
CA ILE A 274 0.10 -1.25 -4.54
C ILE A 274 -0.50 -0.31 -3.49
N PHE A 275 -0.10 0.95 -3.42
CA PHE A 275 -0.77 1.94 -2.54
C PHE A 275 -2.23 2.13 -2.93
N GLY A 276 -2.53 2.22 -4.24
CA GLY A 276 -3.89 2.36 -4.72
C GLY A 276 -4.77 1.18 -4.33
N VAL A 277 -4.28 -0.05 -4.52
CA VAL A 277 -4.98 -1.27 -4.10
C VAL A 277 -5.13 -1.34 -2.58
N THR A 278 -4.09 -0.98 -1.83
CA THR A 278 -4.14 -0.96 -0.35
C THR A 278 -5.14 0.08 0.17
N ALA A 279 -5.22 1.26 -0.46
CA ALA A 279 -6.18 2.30 -0.09
C ALA A 279 -7.63 1.94 -0.46
N PHE A 280 -7.84 1.16 -1.53
CA PHE A 280 -9.13 0.55 -1.81
C PHE A 280 -9.50 -0.49 -0.74
N MET A 281 -8.54 -1.34 -0.39
CA MET A 281 -8.70 -2.39 0.61
C MET A 281 -9.01 -1.83 1.99
N GLY A 282 -8.31 -0.78 2.44
CA GLY A 282 -8.55 -0.10 3.72
C GLY A 282 -9.93 0.58 3.85
N GLN A 283 -10.65 0.74 2.74
CA GLN A 283 -12.03 1.27 2.72
C GLN A 283 -13.08 0.22 2.40
N SER A 284 -12.65 -1.00 2.08
CA SER A 284 -13.50 -2.17 1.87
C SER A 284 -13.86 -2.79 3.23
N TRP A 285 -15.00 -3.46 3.30
CA TRP A 285 -15.38 -4.18 4.51
C TRP A 285 -14.43 -5.37 4.73
N PRO A 286 -13.78 -5.48 5.91
CA PRO A 286 -12.97 -6.64 6.26
C PRO A 286 -13.83 -7.91 6.29
N PRO A 287 -13.27 -9.06 5.88
CA PRO A 287 -14.01 -10.31 5.75
C PRO A 287 -14.14 -11.08 7.08
N HIS A 288 -14.37 -10.41 8.22
CA HIS A 288 -14.59 -11.12 9.50
C HIS A 288 -15.90 -11.90 9.56
N GLN A 289 -16.93 -11.41 8.88
CA GLN A 289 -18.26 -12.02 8.84
C GLN A 289 -18.74 -12.15 7.40
N ILE A 290 -18.07 -13.01 6.64
CA ILE A 290 -18.21 -13.09 5.18
C ILE A 290 -19.65 -13.43 4.79
N TYR A 291 -20.31 -14.31 5.55
CA TYR A 291 -21.70 -14.67 5.26
C TYR A 291 -22.61 -13.43 5.28
N ASN A 292 -22.50 -12.61 6.33
CA ASN A 292 -23.31 -11.38 6.45
C ASN A 292 -22.93 -10.35 5.40
N LEU A 293 -21.64 -10.25 5.10
CA LEU A 293 -21.14 -9.32 4.11
C LEU A 293 -21.70 -9.65 2.72
N ILE A 294 -21.68 -10.93 2.31
CA ILE A 294 -22.27 -11.37 1.04
C ILE A 294 -23.79 -11.18 1.04
N LYS A 295 -24.47 -11.45 2.15
CA LYS A 295 -25.92 -11.25 2.25
C LYS A 295 -26.32 -9.76 2.14
N ALA A 296 -25.50 -8.85 2.67
CA ALA A 296 -25.77 -7.42 2.65
C ALA A 296 -25.31 -6.70 1.37
N GLU A 297 -24.12 -7.02 0.87
CA GLU A 297 -23.44 -6.28 -0.21
C GLU A 297 -23.20 -7.13 -1.47
N GLY A 298 -23.37 -8.46 -1.38
CA GLY A 298 -23.05 -9.41 -2.45
C GLY A 298 -21.57 -9.74 -2.58
N GLY A 299 -21.25 -10.53 -3.60
CA GLY A 299 -19.87 -10.81 -4.01
C GLY A 299 -19.20 -9.60 -4.67
N SER A 300 -17.87 -9.61 -4.76
CA SER A 300 -17.12 -8.58 -5.45
C SER A 300 -17.54 -8.50 -6.93
N PRO A 301 -17.72 -7.30 -7.51
CA PRO A 301 -17.99 -7.16 -8.93
C PRO A 301 -16.90 -7.80 -9.80
N LEU A 302 -15.64 -7.75 -9.38
CA LEU A 302 -14.54 -8.35 -10.13
C LEU A 302 -14.57 -9.89 -10.06
N PHE A 303 -14.96 -10.44 -8.90
CA PHE A 303 -15.19 -11.87 -8.73
C PHE A 303 -16.32 -12.34 -9.66
N ASN A 304 -17.47 -11.67 -9.62
CA ASN A 304 -18.67 -12.03 -10.40
C ASN A 304 -18.48 -11.95 -11.92
N VAL A 305 -17.47 -11.21 -12.41
CA VAL A 305 -17.16 -11.15 -13.85
C VAL A 305 -16.46 -12.41 -14.34
N LEU A 306 -15.70 -13.08 -13.48
CA LEU A 306 -14.91 -14.26 -13.84
C LEU A 306 -15.51 -15.56 -13.30
N TYR A 307 -16.16 -15.50 -12.15
CA TYR A 307 -16.76 -16.64 -11.50
C TYR A 307 -18.18 -16.88 -12.04
N ASP A 308 -18.42 -18.09 -12.58
CA ASP A 308 -19.68 -18.50 -13.20
C ASP A 308 -20.51 -19.46 -12.32
N GLY A 309 -20.15 -19.59 -11.03
CA GLY A 309 -20.87 -20.43 -10.09
C GLY A 309 -21.90 -19.67 -9.26
N ASP A 310 -22.64 -20.41 -8.43
CA ASP A 310 -23.78 -19.88 -7.69
C ASP A 310 -23.50 -19.57 -6.21
N ILE A 311 -22.24 -19.60 -5.73
CA ILE A 311 -21.90 -19.36 -4.31
C ILE A 311 -22.59 -18.11 -3.75
N VAL A 312 -22.50 -16.98 -4.47
CA VAL A 312 -23.09 -15.71 -4.03
C VAL A 312 -24.61 -15.80 -3.95
N ASN A 313 -25.25 -16.37 -4.98
CA ASN A 313 -26.70 -16.54 -5.03
C ASN A 313 -27.20 -17.48 -3.92
N ILE A 314 -26.48 -18.58 -3.67
CA ILE A 314 -26.82 -19.55 -2.62
C ILE A 314 -26.77 -18.86 -1.24
N ILE A 315 -25.71 -18.13 -0.94
CA ILE A 315 -25.56 -17.43 0.35
C ILE A 315 -26.61 -16.34 0.54
N GLN A 316 -26.93 -15.58 -0.52
CA GLN A 316 -27.94 -14.53 -0.43
C GLN A 316 -29.34 -15.08 -0.16
N ASN A 317 -29.67 -16.24 -0.74
CA ASN A 317 -30.98 -16.88 -0.60
C ASN A 317 -31.07 -17.87 0.58
N ALA A 318 -29.96 -18.15 1.28
CA ALA A 318 -29.96 -19.06 2.41
C ALA A 318 -30.74 -18.51 3.61
N GLU A 319 -31.67 -19.34 4.12
CA GLU A 319 -32.53 -19.03 5.26
C GLU A 319 -31.76 -19.05 6.60
N HIS A 320 -30.74 -19.90 6.70
CA HIS A 320 -29.92 -20.08 7.89
C HIS A 320 -28.44 -19.80 7.58
N ARG A 321 -27.72 -19.32 8.61
CA ARG A 321 -26.27 -19.16 8.51
C ARG A 321 -25.61 -20.53 8.61
N ASP A 322 -24.92 -20.92 7.55
CA ASP A 322 -24.05 -22.09 7.57
C ASP A 322 -22.60 -21.66 7.35
N ILE A 323 -21.68 -22.43 7.95
CA ILE A 323 -20.25 -22.29 7.69
C ILE A 323 -20.00 -22.79 6.26
N PHE A 324 -19.43 -21.95 5.42
CA PHE A 324 -19.00 -22.33 4.08
C PHE A 324 -17.48 -22.23 3.99
N ASN A 325 -16.90 -23.16 3.24
CA ASN A 325 -15.48 -23.19 2.96
C ASN A 325 -15.30 -23.12 1.45
N VAL A 326 -14.76 -21.99 1.00
CA VAL A 326 -14.29 -21.85 -0.36
C VAL A 326 -13.11 -22.78 -0.55
N THR A 327 -13.19 -23.60 -1.59
CA THR A 327 -12.10 -24.50 -1.94
C THR A 327 -11.51 -24.13 -3.30
N MET A 328 -10.31 -24.64 -3.57
CA MET A 328 -9.63 -24.43 -4.83
C MET A 328 -9.47 -25.75 -5.55
N SER A 329 -10.00 -25.82 -6.77
CA SER A 329 -9.84 -26.95 -7.67
C SER A 329 -9.43 -26.44 -9.04
N PHE A 330 -8.21 -26.76 -9.43
CA PHE A 330 -7.63 -26.26 -10.67
C PHE A 330 -7.84 -27.26 -11.81
N SER A 331 -8.52 -26.79 -12.85
CA SER A 331 -8.68 -27.50 -14.12
C SER A 331 -7.45 -27.27 -15.04
N PRO A 332 -7.32 -28.01 -16.15
CA PRO A 332 -6.27 -27.77 -17.14
C PRO A 332 -6.18 -26.32 -17.65
N GLU A 333 -7.31 -25.61 -17.71
CA GLU A 333 -7.37 -24.20 -18.13
C GLU A 333 -6.68 -23.28 -17.12
N ASN A 334 -6.87 -23.52 -15.82
CA ASN A 334 -6.19 -22.78 -14.75
C ASN A 334 -4.67 -23.00 -14.83
N TYR A 335 -4.24 -24.25 -15.03
CA TYR A 335 -2.82 -24.57 -15.20
C TYR A 335 -2.22 -23.89 -16.43
N LEU A 336 -2.96 -23.80 -17.54
CA LEU A 336 -2.52 -23.05 -18.73
C LEU A 336 -2.33 -21.56 -18.42
N LEU A 337 -3.26 -20.94 -17.69
CA LEU A 337 -3.15 -19.55 -17.25
C LEU A 337 -1.94 -19.33 -16.34
N PHE A 338 -1.63 -20.26 -15.43
CA PHE A 338 -0.42 -20.19 -14.62
C PHE A 338 0.85 -20.29 -15.47
N VAL A 339 0.89 -21.22 -16.44
CA VAL A 339 2.03 -21.35 -17.38
C VAL A 339 2.22 -20.06 -18.19
N LEU A 340 1.14 -19.44 -18.67
CA LEU A 340 1.19 -18.14 -19.34
C LEU A 340 1.70 -17.04 -18.40
N GLY A 341 1.25 -17.03 -17.15
CA GLY A 341 1.77 -16.12 -16.12
C GLY A 341 3.28 -16.24 -15.95
N PHE A 342 3.81 -17.47 -15.79
CA PHE A 342 5.24 -17.72 -15.70
C PHE A 342 6.00 -17.35 -16.98
N LEU A 343 5.42 -17.60 -18.15
CA LEU A 343 6.00 -17.18 -19.43
C LEU A 343 6.13 -15.65 -19.50
N PHE A 344 5.10 -14.90 -19.12
CA PHE A 344 5.14 -13.44 -19.08
C PHE A 344 6.12 -12.90 -18.03
N LEU A 345 6.27 -13.58 -16.89
CA LEU A 345 7.33 -13.27 -15.92
C LEU A 345 8.72 -13.45 -16.56
N PHE A 346 8.97 -14.56 -17.26
CA PHE A 346 10.23 -14.80 -17.98
C PHE A 346 10.47 -13.74 -19.07
N LEU A 347 9.45 -13.40 -19.85
CA LEU A 347 9.54 -12.36 -20.88
C LEU A 347 9.81 -10.96 -20.27
N THR A 348 9.28 -10.68 -19.08
CA THR A 348 9.60 -9.48 -18.31
C THR A 348 11.08 -9.45 -17.98
N ILE A 349 11.61 -10.50 -17.37
CA ILE A 349 13.04 -10.64 -17.02
C ILE A 349 13.90 -10.50 -18.28
N TYR A 350 13.56 -11.21 -19.36
CA TYR A 350 14.27 -11.17 -20.63
C TYR A 350 14.29 -9.76 -21.23
N SER A 351 13.14 -9.06 -21.26
CA SER A 351 13.03 -7.67 -21.75
C SER A 351 13.96 -6.73 -20.99
N VAL A 352 13.99 -6.86 -19.65
CA VAL A 352 14.84 -6.08 -18.76
C VAL A 352 16.32 -6.38 -19.01
N MET A 353 16.72 -7.66 -19.04
CA MET A 353 18.10 -8.08 -19.24
C MET A 353 18.65 -7.64 -20.60
N ARG A 354 17.81 -7.68 -21.63
CA ARG A 354 18.14 -7.20 -22.98
C ARG A 354 18.04 -5.68 -23.11
N LYS A 355 17.63 -4.97 -22.06
CA LYS A 355 17.50 -3.51 -21.99
C LYS A 355 16.67 -2.94 -23.15
N LYS A 356 15.69 -3.71 -23.66
CA LYS A 356 14.98 -3.40 -24.91
C LYS A 356 14.07 -2.19 -24.75
N SER A 357 13.09 -2.28 -23.86
CA SER A 357 12.16 -1.19 -23.59
C SER A 357 11.47 -1.39 -22.25
N VAL A 358 11.27 -0.27 -21.53
CA VAL A 358 10.45 -0.22 -20.31
C VAL A 358 9.00 -0.62 -20.62
N PHE A 359 8.50 -0.27 -21.81
CA PHE A 359 7.14 -0.58 -22.23
C PHE A 359 6.86 -2.09 -22.24
N PHE A 360 7.75 -2.89 -22.85
CA PHE A 360 7.56 -4.34 -22.90
C PHE A 360 7.64 -4.98 -21.51
N SER A 361 8.49 -4.45 -20.62
CA SER A 361 8.56 -4.93 -19.23
C SER A 361 7.27 -4.62 -18.45
N ILE A 362 6.65 -3.45 -18.67
CA ILE A 362 5.33 -3.13 -18.09
C ILE A 362 4.27 -4.08 -18.65
N LEU A 363 4.19 -4.21 -19.98
CA LEU A 363 3.18 -5.01 -20.65
C LEU A 363 3.21 -6.47 -20.17
N PHE A 364 4.39 -7.09 -20.18
CA PHE A 364 4.52 -8.49 -19.76
C PHE A 364 4.25 -8.66 -18.27
N SER A 365 4.70 -7.77 -17.40
CA SER A 365 4.38 -7.85 -15.97
C SER A 365 2.89 -7.64 -15.70
N PHE A 366 2.20 -6.81 -16.47
CA PHE A 366 0.75 -6.66 -16.39
C PHE A 366 0.01 -7.91 -16.85
N LEU A 367 0.40 -8.50 -17.99
CA LEU A 367 -0.18 -9.75 -18.49
C LEU A 367 0.08 -10.93 -17.55
N MET A 368 1.25 -10.98 -16.90
CA MET A 368 1.55 -11.92 -15.82
C MET A 368 0.52 -11.79 -14.70
N SER A 369 0.28 -10.56 -14.23
CA SER A 369 -0.67 -10.33 -13.14
C SER A 369 -2.09 -10.77 -13.49
N ILE A 370 -2.57 -10.46 -14.70
CA ILE A 370 -3.89 -10.90 -15.19
C ILE A 370 -3.97 -12.43 -15.25
N SER A 371 -2.96 -13.07 -15.82
CA SER A 371 -2.98 -14.53 -16.03
C SER A 371 -3.00 -15.30 -14.70
N ILE A 372 -2.17 -14.88 -13.73
CA ILE A 372 -2.14 -15.48 -12.40
C ILE A 372 -3.47 -15.24 -11.67
N TYR A 373 -3.97 -14.01 -11.71
CA TYR A 373 -5.23 -13.64 -11.07
C TYR A 373 -6.40 -14.46 -11.61
N ALA A 374 -6.57 -14.52 -12.93
CA ALA A 374 -7.62 -15.29 -13.57
C ALA A 374 -7.50 -16.79 -13.27
N GLY A 375 -6.28 -17.34 -13.30
CA GLY A 375 -6.04 -18.74 -12.98
C GLY A 375 -6.47 -19.11 -11.56
N ILE A 376 -6.31 -18.21 -10.59
CA ILE A 376 -6.76 -18.40 -9.21
C ILE A 376 -8.28 -18.29 -9.12
N ILE A 377 -8.88 -17.21 -9.62
CA ILE A 377 -10.32 -16.96 -9.45
C ILE A 377 -11.18 -17.99 -10.18
N LEU A 378 -10.78 -18.41 -11.38
CA LEU A 378 -11.47 -19.47 -12.12
C LEU A 378 -11.31 -20.85 -11.48
N GLY A 379 -10.44 -21.00 -10.48
CA GLY A 379 -10.23 -22.25 -9.75
C GLY A 379 -11.05 -22.36 -8.47
N ILE A 380 -11.85 -21.32 -8.15
CA ILE A 380 -12.70 -21.30 -6.96
C ILE A 380 -13.88 -22.25 -7.15
N GLN A 381 -14.18 -23.03 -6.10
CA GLN A 381 -15.34 -23.93 -6.02
C GLN A 381 -16.14 -23.72 -4.74
#